data_AF-A0A522DXA0-F1
#
_entry.id   AF-A0A522DXA0-F1
#
_cell.length_a   1.000
_cell.length_b   1.000
_cell.length_c   1.000
_cell.angle_alpha   90.00
_cell.angle_beta   90.00
_cell.angle_gamma   90.00
#
_symmetry.space_group_name_H-M   'P 1'
#
loop_
_entity.id
_entity.type
_entity.pdbx_description
1 polymer ?
#
loop_
_entity_poly.entity_id
_entity_poly.type
_entity_poly.pdbx_seq_one_letter_code
_entity_poly.pdbx_strand_id
1 'polypeptide(L)'
;MLSQYRRIGTAVVLFSSLIVSPALSAGIDIQQHKPGIWSVLGTKKQNRWIVIHNLDEAKTTGVYHIEVIGRGVRDPAWKIQHLAQHIAITETALAASVLKPLTKGAVYPESFDSAYRAWQSQNQGQGGEICRQSVLDCMAQ
;
A
#
# COMPACT_ATOMS: atom_id res chain seq x y z
N MET A 1 67.44 -44.21 -26.39
CA MET A 1 66.14 -44.70 -26.88
C MET A 1 65.22 -44.90 -25.68
N LEU A 2 63.94 -44.53 -25.83
CA LEU A 2 62.77 -44.81 -24.97
C LEU A 2 62.69 -43.98 -23.65
N SER A 3 61.75 -43.02 -23.54
CA SER A 3 60.35 -43.22 -23.09
C SER A 3 60.32 -43.34 -21.54
N GLN A 4 59.55 -42.60 -20.73
CA GLN A 4 58.13 -42.31 -20.85
C GLN A 4 57.67 -41.42 -19.66
N TYR A 5 56.79 -40.45 -19.96
CA TYR A 5 55.59 -40.04 -19.19
C TYR A 5 55.70 -39.54 -17.73
N ARG A 6 55.22 -38.29 -17.52
CA ARG A 6 54.41 -37.96 -16.35
C ARG A 6 53.29 -37.00 -16.74
N ARG A 7 52.07 -37.56 -16.84
CA ARG A 7 50.83 -36.83 -17.07
C ARG A 7 50.56 -35.93 -15.87
N ILE A 8 50.51 -34.62 -16.08
CA ILE A 8 50.02 -33.67 -15.08
C ILE A 8 48.51 -33.60 -15.26
N GLY A 9 47.79 -34.29 -14.38
CA GLY A 9 46.32 -34.27 -14.36
C GLY A 9 45.83 -32.88 -14.01
N THR A 10 45.14 -32.24 -14.95
CA THR A 10 44.46 -30.97 -14.74
C THR A 10 43.20 -31.24 -13.91
N ALA A 11 43.23 -30.91 -12.62
CA ALA A 11 42.04 -30.91 -11.78
C ALA A 11 41.17 -29.71 -12.17
N VAL A 12 40.10 -29.96 -12.93
CA VAL A 12 39.08 -28.95 -13.22
C VAL A 12 38.16 -28.86 -12.00
N VAL A 13 38.38 -27.85 -11.16
CA VAL A 13 37.48 -27.51 -10.06
C VAL A 13 36.28 -26.78 -10.64
N LEU A 14 35.17 -27.49 -10.80
CA LEU A 14 33.88 -26.92 -11.18
C LEU A 14 33.32 -26.12 -9.99
N PHE A 15 33.55 -24.81 -9.98
CA PHE A 15 32.83 -23.87 -9.13
C PHE A 15 31.40 -23.74 -9.68
N SER A 16 30.46 -24.51 -9.11
CA SER A 16 29.03 -24.32 -9.33
C SER A 16 28.58 -23.03 -8.64
N SER A 17 28.58 -21.93 -9.40
CA SER A 17 28.02 -20.65 -8.96
C SER A 17 26.50 -20.77 -8.83
N LEU A 18 26.01 -20.85 -7.59
CA LEU A 18 24.60 -20.68 -7.26
C LEU A 18 24.20 -19.23 -7.58
N ILE A 19 23.58 -19.01 -8.73
CA ILE A 19 22.94 -17.74 -9.07
C ILE A 19 21.68 -17.64 -8.21
N VAL A 20 21.78 -16.92 -7.09
CA VAL A 20 20.62 -16.48 -6.32
C VAL A 20 19.99 -15.33 -7.10
N SER A 21 18.97 -15.63 -7.91
CA SER A 21 18.15 -14.59 -8.53
C SER A 21 17.33 -13.89 -7.44
N PRO A 22 17.45 -12.56 -7.25
CA PRO A 22 16.54 -11.84 -6.40
C PRO A 22 15.16 -11.89 -7.06
N ALA A 23 14.19 -12.52 -6.40
CA ALA A 23 12.80 -12.36 -6.79
C ALA A 23 12.45 -10.88 -6.62
N LEU A 24 12.27 -10.17 -7.73
CA LEU A 24 11.63 -8.86 -7.73
C LEU A 24 10.23 -9.06 -7.12
N SER A 25 10.04 -8.67 -5.86
CA SER A 25 8.70 -8.50 -5.32
C SER A 25 8.03 -7.45 -6.20
N ALA A 26 7.10 -7.90 -7.05
CA ALA A 26 6.17 -7.01 -7.69
C ALA A 26 5.34 -6.36 -6.57
N GLY A 27 5.74 -5.17 -6.14
CA GLY A 27 5.01 -4.37 -5.17
C GLY A 27 3.60 -4.08 -5.69
N ILE A 28 2.65 -3.88 -4.78
CA ILE A 28 1.31 -3.43 -5.15
C ILE A 28 1.43 -2.04 -5.79
N ASP A 29 1.09 -1.94 -7.07
CA ASP A 29 1.02 -0.66 -7.78
C ASP A 29 -0.34 0.00 -7.51
N ILE A 30 -0.36 0.96 -6.58
CA ILE A 30 -1.57 1.70 -6.20
C ILE A 30 -2.16 2.48 -7.38
N GLN A 31 -1.30 2.96 -8.30
CA GLN A 31 -1.67 3.84 -9.40
C GLN A 31 -2.41 3.10 -10.54
N GLN A 32 -2.26 1.76 -10.62
CA GLN A 32 -2.93 0.98 -11.67
C GLN A 32 -4.44 0.81 -11.44
N HIS A 33 -4.90 0.86 -10.20
CA HIS A 33 -6.32 0.71 -9.88
C HIS A 33 -7.03 2.05 -9.82
N LYS A 34 -7.41 2.57 -11.00
CA LYS A 34 -8.04 3.89 -11.17
C LYS A 34 -9.22 4.22 -10.25
N PRO A 35 -10.10 3.26 -9.86
CA PRO A 35 -11.15 3.55 -8.90
C PRO A 35 -10.62 4.04 -7.54
N GLY A 36 -9.38 3.74 -7.17
CA GLY A 36 -8.78 4.19 -5.90
C GLY A 36 -9.39 3.51 -4.67
N ILE A 37 -10.15 2.43 -4.84
CA ILE A 37 -10.82 1.72 -3.75
C ILE A 37 -10.07 0.42 -3.45
N TRP A 38 -9.62 0.25 -2.22
CA TRP A 38 -8.82 -0.91 -1.82
C TRP A 38 -9.30 -1.46 -0.49
N SER A 39 -9.39 -2.79 -0.35
CA SER A 39 -9.66 -3.37 0.96
C SER A 39 -8.43 -3.26 1.85
N VAL A 40 -8.66 -3.03 3.14
CA VAL A 40 -7.63 -3.10 4.19
C VAL A 40 -8.05 -4.15 5.23
N LEU A 41 -7.17 -4.43 6.19
CA LEU A 41 -7.46 -5.42 7.22
C LEU A 41 -8.70 -5.02 8.04
N GLY A 42 -9.74 -5.84 7.96
CA GLY A 42 -10.96 -5.72 8.75
C GLY A 42 -10.89 -6.43 10.09
N THR A 43 -12.05 -6.63 10.71
CA THR A 43 -12.21 -7.48 11.92
C THR A 43 -13.18 -8.62 11.64
N LYS A 44 -13.34 -9.56 12.58
CA LYS A 44 -14.37 -10.62 12.50
C LYS A 44 -15.80 -10.08 12.31
N LYS A 45 -16.06 -8.82 12.68
CA LYS A 45 -17.40 -8.21 12.65
C LYS A 45 -17.56 -7.13 11.59
N GLN A 46 -16.47 -6.66 10.98
CA GLN A 46 -16.48 -5.46 10.13
C GLN A 46 -15.52 -5.60 8.96
N ASN A 47 -16.03 -5.39 7.74
CA ASN A 47 -15.21 -5.19 6.55
C ASN A 47 -14.72 -3.75 6.51
N ARG A 48 -13.48 -3.55 6.05
CA ARG A 48 -12.87 -2.22 5.92
C ARG A 48 -12.26 -2.05 4.54
N TRP A 49 -12.33 -0.83 4.03
CA TRP A 49 -11.68 -0.42 2.80
C TRP A 49 -11.34 1.06 2.85
N ILE A 50 -10.47 1.48 1.95
CA ILE A 50 -10.10 2.88 1.77
C ILE A 50 -10.58 3.37 0.42
N VAL A 51 -10.77 4.68 0.32
CA VAL A 51 -11.00 5.42 -0.91
C VAL A 51 -9.90 6.46 -1.03
N ILE A 52 -9.17 6.47 -2.14
CA ILE A 52 -8.16 7.47 -2.46
C ILE A 52 -8.83 8.59 -3.24
N HIS A 53 -8.77 9.81 -2.72
CA HIS A 53 -9.45 10.96 -3.33
C HIS A 53 -8.55 11.78 -4.27
N ASN A 54 -7.23 11.58 -4.22
CA ASN A 54 -6.25 12.38 -4.96
C ASN A 54 -5.29 11.54 -5.81
N LEU A 55 -5.75 10.41 -6.39
CA LEU A 55 -4.87 9.43 -7.04
C LEU A 55 -3.89 10.04 -8.08
N ASP A 56 -4.41 10.95 -8.92
CA ASP A 56 -3.61 11.63 -9.95
C ASP A 56 -2.56 12.58 -9.34
N GLU A 57 -2.94 13.35 -8.31
CA GLU A 57 -2.04 14.27 -7.62
C GLU A 57 -0.99 13.53 -6.78
N ALA A 58 -1.38 12.43 -6.13
CA ALA A 58 -0.50 11.61 -5.30
C ALA A 58 0.69 11.05 -6.09
N LYS A 59 0.56 10.91 -7.42
CA LYS A 59 1.63 10.47 -8.31
C LYS A 59 2.83 11.42 -8.33
N THR A 60 2.60 12.71 -8.06
CA THR A 60 3.65 13.73 -8.03
C THR A 60 4.02 14.13 -6.61
N THR A 61 3.07 14.15 -5.68
CA THR A 61 3.30 14.57 -4.29
C THR A 61 3.86 13.45 -3.42
N GLY A 62 3.63 12.19 -3.76
CA GLY A 62 3.94 11.02 -2.92
C GLY A 62 3.05 10.91 -1.67
N VAL A 63 2.04 11.78 -1.55
CA VAL A 63 1.10 11.84 -0.43
C VAL A 63 -0.29 11.50 -0.93
N TYR A 64 -0.86 10.45 -0.35
CA TYR A 64 -2.21 9.99 -0.62
C TYR A 64 -3.15 10.52 0.44
N HIS A 65 -4.28 11.06 0.02
CA HIS A 65 -5.36 11.49 0.89
C HIS A 65 -6.49 10.47 0.79
N ILE A 66 -6.72 9.76 1.88
CA ILE A 66 -7.65 8.63 1.95
C ILE A 66 -8.78 8.88 2.95
N GLU A 67 -9.91 8.25 2.68
CA GLU A 67 -10.96 7.99 3.66
C GLU A 67 -10.96 6.50 4.01
N VAL A 68 -11.19 6.15 5.28
CA VAL A 68 -11.35 4.75 5.72
C VAL A 68 -12.79 4.46 6.03
N ILE A 69 -13.36 3.49 5.33
CA ILE A 69 -14.74 3.10 5.43
C ILE A 69 -14.87 1.72 6.09
N GLY A 70 -15.92 1.56 6.89
CA GLY A 70 -16.31 0.33 7.54
C GLY A 70 -17.76 -0.06 7.23
N ARG A 71 -18.02 -1.36 7.16
CA ARG A 71 -19.38 -1.90 7.19
C ARG A 71 -19.39 -3.21 7.96
N GLY A 72 -20.40 -3.41 8.81
CA GLY A 72 -20.61 -4.70 9.46
C GLY A 72 -20.76 -5.82 8.43
N VAL A 73 -20.23 -7.01 8.73
CA VAL A 73 -20.25 -8.14 7.77
C VAL A 73 -21.67 -8.53 7.34
N ARG A 74 -22.65 -8.34 8.23
CA ARG A 74 -24.09 -8.63 8.00
C ARG A 74 -24.94 -7.37 7.84
N ASP A 75 -24.31 -6.20 7.89
CA ASP A 75 -25.05 -4.95 7.76
C ASP A 75 -25.44 -4.71 6.30
N PRO A 76 -26.61 -4.10 6.06
CA PRO A 76 -27.05 -3.75 4.72
C PRO A 76 -26.14 -2.69 4.10
N ALA A 77 -26.18 -2.58 2.77
CA ALA A 77 -25.24 -1.74 2.02
C ALA A 77 -25.27 -0.24 2.40
N TRP A 78 -26.42 0.26 2.88
CA TRP A 78 -26.60 1.65 3.31
C TRP A 78 -26.04 1.96 4.71
N LYS A 79 -25.72 0.94 5.52
CA LYS A 79 -25.20 1.14 6.87
C LYS A 79 -23.67 1.21 6.86
N ILE A 80 -23.16 2.28 6.27
CA ILE A 80 -21.74 2.58 6.15
C ILE A 80 -21.27 3.38 7.37
N GLN A 81 -20.01 3.19 7.75
CA GLN A 81 -19.32 3.94 8.80
C GLN A 81 -18.07 4.59 8.21
N HIS A 82 -17.86 5.88 8.49
CA HIS A 82 -16.63 6.59 8.18
C HIS A 82 -15.69 6.43 9.38
N LEU A 83 -14.80 5.43 9.32
CA LEU A 83 -13.93 5.07 10.45
C LEU A 83 -12.80 6.07 10.65
N ALA A 84 -12.31 6.65 9.54
CA ALA A 84 -11.47 7.83 9.56
C ALA A 84 -11.84 8.68 8.33
N GLN A 85 -12.22 9.93 8.55
CA GLN A 85 -12.75 10.80 7.50
C GLN A 85 -11.65 11.30 6.57
N HIS A 86 -10.44 11.53 7.09
CA HIS A 86 -9.27 11.90 6.30
C HIS A 86 -7.99 11.37 6.96
N ILE A 87 -7.09 10.82 6.14
CA ILE A 87 -5.71 10.53 6.50
C ILE A 87 -4.83 10.96 5.33
N ALA A 88 -3.81 11.78 5.59
CA ALA A 88 -2.67 11.94 4.68
C ALA A 88 -1.65 10.83 4.97
N ILE A 89 -1.29 10.02 3.98
CA ILE A 89 -0.43 8.83 4.15
C ILE A 89 0.60 8.75 3.02
N THR A 90 1.80 8.26 3.33
CA THR A 90 2.82 8.02 2.29
C THR A 90 2.47 6.81 1.43
N GLU A 91 3.02 6.78 0.21
CA GLU A 91 2.84 5.64 -0.71
C GLU A 91 3.26 4.30 -0.08
N THR A 92 4.45 4.25 0.53
CA THR A 92 4.98 3.04 1.17
C THR A 92 4.05 2.51 2.26
N ALA A 93 3.53 3.40 3.10
CA ALA A 93 2.62 3.06 4.18
C ALA A 93 1.27 2.56 3.65
N LEU A 94 0.74 3.20 2.60
CA LEU A 94 -0.49 2.78 1.94
C LEU A 94 -0.32 1.42 1.25
N ALA A 95 0.74 1.23 0.48
CA ALA A 95 1.04 -0.02 -0.23
C ALA A 95 1.21 -1.21 0.72
N ALA A 96 1.79 -0.98 1.91
CA ALA A 96 1.88 -2.00 2.96
C ALA A 96 0.55 -2.33 3.64
N SER A 97 -0.47 -1.47 3.49
CA SER A 97 -1.76 -1.59 4.19
C SER A 97 -2.86 -2.23 3.34
N VAL A 98 -2.81 -2.06 2.03
CA VAL A 98 -3.85 -2.54 1.11
C VAL A 98 -3.69 -4.02 0.79
N LEU A 99 -4.82 -4.71 0.57
CA LEU A 99 -4.84 -6.15 0.32
C LEU A 99 -5.30 -6.52 -1.09
N LYS A 100 -6.45 -5.99 -1.53
CA LYS A 100 -7.00 -6.23 -2.87
C LYS A 100 -7.76 -5.01 -3.38
N PRO A 101 -7.74 -4.75 -4.71
CA PRO A 101 -8.53 -3.69 -5.30
C PRO A 101 -10.02 -4.02 -5.21
N LEU A 102 -10.85 -3.00 -5.09
CA LEU A 102 -12.31 -3.09 -5.07
C LEU A 102 -12.92 -2.25 -6.19
N THR A 103 -14.01 -2.72 -6.78
CA THR A 103 -14.73 -1.99 -7.84
C THR A 103 -15.89 -1.15 -7.32
N LYS A 104 -16.23 -1.28 -6.02
CA LYS A 104 -17.32 -0.58 -5.35
C LYS A 104 -16.98 -0.33 -3.89
N GLY A 105 -17.62 0.67 -3.29
CA GLY A 105 -17.44 1.03 -1.89
C GLY A 105 -17.18 2.52 -1.66
N ALA A 106 -16.94 3.29 -2.72
CA ALA A 106 -16.93 4.74 -2.61
C ALA A 106 -18.29 5.25 -2.14
N VAL A 107 -18.25 6.28 -1.31
CA VAL A 107 -19.42 6.99 -0.77
C VAL A 107 -19.28 8.48 -1.07
N TYR A 108 -20.34 9.25 -0.87
CA TYR A 108 -20.29 10.69 -1.10
C TYR A 108 -19.29 11.34 -0.13
N PRO A 109 -18.35 12.18 -0.61
CA PRO A 109 -17.12 12.49 0.12
C PRO A 109 -17.26 13.66 1.12
N GLU A 110 -18.46 14.08 1.51
CA GLU A 110 -18.65 15.28 2.35
C GLU A 110 -17.83 15.24 3.65
N SER A 111 -17.79 14.09 4.32
CA SER A 111 -16.96 13.87 5.51
C SER A 111 -15.48 14.03 5.21
N PHE A 112 -15.04 13.42 4.11
CA PHE A 112 -13.67 13.53 3.63
C PHE A 112 -13.30 14.98 3.32
N ASP A 113 -14.10 15.70 2.53
CA ASP A 113 -13.82 17.08 2.12
C ASP A 113 -13.73 18.00 3.33
N SER A 114 -14.60 17.80 4.33
CA SER A 114 -14.55 18.55 5.58
C SER A 114 -13.26 18.28 6.36
N ALA A 115 -12.90 17.01 6.56
CA ALA A 115 -11.72 16.63 7.31
C ALA A 115 -10.41 16.97 6.57
N TYR A 116 -10.39 16.87 5.23
CA TYR A 116 -9.26 17.28 4.41
C TYR A 116 -9.01 18.78 4.48
N ARG A 117 -10.06 19.62 4.40
CA ARG A 117 -9.93 21.07 4.60
C ARG A 117 -9.39 21.40 5.99
N ALA A 118 -9.86 20.69 7.01
CA ALA A 118 -9.33 20.85 8.36
C ALA A 118 -7.83 20.52 8.41
N TRP A 119 -7.40 19.41 7.82
CA TRP A 119 -5.99 19.04 7.70
C TRP A 119 -5.17 20.10 6.93
N GLN A 120 -5.67 20.60 5.80
CA GLN A 120 -4.98 21.63 5.01
C GLN A 120 -4.74 22.91 5.81
N SER A 121 -5.68 23.29 6.69
CA SER A 121 -5.57 24.48 7.53
C SER A 121 -4.55 24.38 8.67
N GLN A 122 -4.08 23.17 9.00
CA GLN A 122 -3.08 22.95 10.04
C GLN A 122 -1.71 23.51 9.63
N ASN A 123 -0.83 23.69 10.61
CA ASN A 123 0.54 24.16 10.41
C ASN A 123 0.62 25.41 9.52
N GLN A 124 -0.23 26.41 9.79
CA GLN A 124 -0.30 27.67 9.04
C GLN A 124 -0.63 27.47 7.54
N GLY A 125 -1.47 26.47 7.22
CA GLY A 125 -1.85 26.17 5.84
C GLY A 125 -0.88 25.22 5.11
N GLN A 126 0.13 24.68 5.80
CA GLN A 126 1.09 23.73 5.21
C GLN A 126 0.57 22.28 5.21
N GLY A 127 -0.60 22.04 5.79
CA GLY A 127 -1.14 20.71 5.99
C GLY A 127 -0.68 20.09 7.31
N GLY A 128 -1.46 19.14 7.80
CA GLY A 128 -1.20 18.41 9.03
C GLY A 128 -0.15 17.31 8.91
N GLU A 129 -0.18 16.39 9.87
CA GLU A 129 0.68 15.22 9.86
C GLU A 129 0.43 14.33 8.64
N ILE A 130 1.51 13.71 8.14
CA ILE A 130 1.48 12.66 7.12
C ILE A 130 1.88 11.35 7.77
N CYS A 131 0.95 10.41 7.82
CA CYS A 131 1.15 9.10 8.40
C CYS A 131 2.16 8.28 7.59
N ARG A 132 3.06 7.60 8.31
CA ARG A 132 4.10 6.71 7.75
C ARG A 132 3.97 5.27 8.24
N GLN A 133 2.87 4.96 8.92
CA GLN A 133 2.55 3.64 9.49
C GLN A 133 1.37 3.01 8.75
N SER A 134 0.97 1.80 9.15
CA SER A 134 -0.18 1.16 8.49
C SER A 134 -1.45 2.00 8.66
N VAL A 135 -2.39 1.90 7.73
CA VAL A 135 -3.69 2.59 7.80
C VAL A 135 -4.36 2.36 9.16
N LEU A 136 -4.27 1.14 9.72
CA LEU A 136 -4.86 0.83 11.01
C LEU A 136 -4.19 1.55 12.18
N ASP A 137 -2.88 1.73 12.14
CA ASP A 137 -2.14 2.48 13.16
C ASP A 137 -2.44 3.98 13.05
N CYS A 138 -2.59 4.50 11.82
CA CYS A 138 -2.98 5.90 11.59
C CYS A 138 -4.38 6.24 12.12
N MET A 139 -5.31 5.27 12.09
CA MET A 139 -6.67 5.46 12.60
C MET A 139 -6.75 5.55 14.13
N ALA A 140 -5.73 5.10 14.85
CA ALA A 140 -5.72 5.05 16.30
C ALA A 140 -5.13 6.32 16.95
N GLN A 141 -4.70 7.29 16.14
CA GLN A 141 -4.02 8.52 16.55
C GLN A 141 -5.01 9.67 16.78
#